data_AF-A0A9X8G9M4-F1
#
_entry.id   AF-A0A9X8G9M4-F1
#
_cell.length_a   1.000
_cell.length_b   1.000
_cell.length_c   1.000
_cell.angle_alpha   90.00
_cell.angle_beta   90.00
_cell.angle_gamma   90.00
#
_symmetry.space_group_name_H-M   'P 1'
#
loop_
_entity.id
_entity.type
_entity.pdbx_description
1 polymer ?
#
loop_
_entity_poly.entity_id
_entity_poly.type
_entity_poly.pdbx_seq_one_letter_code
_entity_poly.pdbx_strand_id
1 'polypeptide(L)'
;MKFLKLVNVELTPFLSRQTESDGLVEVLKPTREFHIEKVSSPKEYPNGKNVKQARGIVMGSLVDMVLDVQESTVTLYKPKPLCFLNGFNATKLDSIQTHKFFKENGTLKKM
;
A
#
# COMPACT_ATOMS: atom_id res chain seq x y z
N MET A 1 -12.93 3.89 -1.51
CA MET A 1 -11.46 3.84 -1.38
C MET A 1 -11.00 4.51 -0.07
N LYS A 2 -10.71 3.72 0.97
CA LYS A 2 -10.25 4.26 2.28
C LYS A 2 -8.77 4.66 2.27
N PHE A 3 -7.93 3.95 1.53
CA PHE A 3 -6.50 4.20 1.45
C PHE A 3 -6.16 5.56 0.81
N LEU A 4 -6.71 5.89 -0.36
CA LEU A 4 -6.42 7.17 -1.01
C LEU A 4 -6.82 8.39 -0.17
N LYS A 5 -7.93 8.28 0.58
CA LYS A 5 -8.34 9.29 1.56
C LYS A 5 -7.34 9.41 2.71
N LEU A 6 -6.79 8.28 3.20
CA LEU A 6 -5.79 8.27 4.27
C LEU A 6 -4.51 9.04 3.89
N VAL A 7 -4.12 8.97 2.61
CA VAL A 7 -2.88 9.58 2.10
C VAL A 7 -3.11 10.88 1.32
N ASN A 8 -4.34 11.41 1.35
CA ASN A 8 -4.74 12.62 0.64
C ASN A 8 -4.34 12.62 -0.85
N VAL A 9 -4.59 11.50 -1.52
CA VAL A 9 -4.33 11.32 -2.95
C VAL A 9 -5.63 11.37 -3.72
N GLU A 10 -5.64 12.19 -4.75
CA GLU A 10 -6.70 12.22 -5.75
C GLU A 10 -6.26 11.44 -6.98
N LEU A 11 -7.23 10.94 -7.74
CA LEU A 11 -6.99 10.28 -9.01
C LEU A 11 -7.40 11.23 -10.13
N THR A 12 -6.48 11.50 -11.06
CA THR A 12 -6.75 12.35 -12.21
C THR A 12 -6.77 11.53 -13.49
N PRO A 13 -7.66 11.83 -14.44
CA PRO A 13 -7.62 11.24 -15.77
C PRO A 13 -6.26 11.44 -16.42
N PHE A 14 -5.64 10.36 -16.88
CA PHE A 14 -4.35 10.39 -17.56
C PHE A 14 -4.47 10.02 -19.03
N LEU A 15 -5.23 8.98 -19.35
CA LEU A 15 -5.41 8.50 -20.70
C LEU A 15 -6.75 7.80 -20.84
N SER A 16 -7.48 8.11 -21.90
CA SER A 16 -8.65 7.33 -22.30
C SER A 16 -8.31 6.59 -23.59
N ARG A 17 -8.55 5.28 -23.63
CA ARG A 17 -8.24 4.43 -24.78
C ARG A 17 -9.33 3.41 -25.02
N GLN A 18 -9.72 3.25 -26.28
CA GLN A 18 -10.57 2.14 -26.70
C GLN A 18 -9.76 0.83 -26.66
N THR A 19 -10.27 -0.16 -25.93
CA THR A 19 -9.77 -1.54 -25.92
C THR A 19 -10.76 -2.46 -26.62
N GLU A 20 -10.26 -3.58 -27.15
CA GLU A 20 -11.09 -4.56 -27.84
C GLU A 20 -11.99 -5.35 -26.88
N SER A 21 -11.52 -5.58 -25.65
CA SER A 21 -12.20 -6.38 -24.63
C SER A 21 -13.18 -5.59 -23.76
N ASP A 22 -12.85 -4.34 -23.42
CA ASP A 22 -13.52 -3.60 -22.35
C ASP A 22 -14.12 -2.26 -22.83
N GLY A 23 -14.04 -1.97 -24.13
CA GLY A 23 -14.56 -0.74 -24.70
C GLY A 23 -13.70 0.48 -24.34
N LEU A 24 -14.31 1.62 -24.06
CA LEU A 24 -13.57 2.83 -23.67
C LEU A 24 -13.10 2.72 -22.22
N VAL A 25 -11.79 2.60 -22.02
CA VAL A 25 -11.16 2.52 -20.70
C VAL A 25 -10.46 3.83 -20.37
N GLU A 26 -10.71 4.36 -19.17
CA GLU A 26 -10.00 5.51 -18.61
C GLU A 26 -8.94 5.05 -17.59
N VAL A 27 -7.70 5.42 -17.84
CA VAL A 27 -6.56 5.22 -16.95
C VAL A 27 -6.41 6.46 -16.08
N LEU A 28 -6.47 6.25 -14.77
CA LEU A 28 -6.28 7.29 -13.78
C LEU A 28 -4.85 7.22 -13.21
N LYS A 29 -4.26 8.38 -12.92
CA LYS A 29 -2.99 8.49 -12.18
C LYS A 29 -3.20 9.19 -10.84
N PRO A 30 -2.42 8.81 -9.80
CA PRO A 30 -2.45 9.55 -8.55
C PRO A 30 -1.81 10.93 -8.69
N THR A 31 -2.31 11.90 -7.92
CA THR A 31 -1.72 13.25 -7.83
C THR A 31 -0.38 13.30 -7.08
N ARG A 32 0.03 12.18 -6.47
CA ARG A 32 1.30 12.04 -5.74
C ARG A 32 2.04 10.79 -6.21
N GLU A 33 3.37 10.85 -6.14
CA GLU A 33 4.21 9.70 -6.44
C GLU A 33 4.19 8.70 -5.28
N PHE A 34 4.19 7.41 -5.60
CA PHE A 34 4.19 6.34 -4.61
C PHE A 34 5.51 5.58 -4.63
N HIS A 35 6.11 5.42 -3.45
CA HIS A 35 7.30 4.62 -3.23
C HIS A 35 7.01 3.49 -2.24
N ILE A 36 7.72 2.38 -2.40
CA ILE A 36 7.68 1.26 -1.45
C ILE A 36 9.10 1.00 -1.00
N GLU A 37 9.36 1.30 0.27
CA GLU A 37 10.63 1.03 0.93
C GLU A 37 10.54 -0.26 1.74
N LYS A 38 11.58 -1.09 1.63
CA LYS A 38 11.62 -2.39 2.32
C LYS A 38 12.53 -2.32 3.54
N VAL A 39 11.94 -2.43 4.72
CA VAL A 39 12.67 -2.35 6.00
C VAL A 39 12.88 -3.73 6.64
N SER A 40 13.91 -3.84 7.47
CA SER A 40 14.27 -5.11 8.15
C SER A 40 13.86 -5.13 9.63
N SER A 41 13.58 -3.96 10.21
CA SER A 41 13.13 -3.76 11.59
C SER A 41 12.16 -2.56 11.71
N PRO A 42 11.21 -2.56 12.66
CA PRO A 42 10.37 -1.39 12.94
C PRO A 42 11.17 -0.13 13.33
N LYS A 43 12.42 -0.29 13.80
CA LYS A 43 13.31 0.82 14.13
C LYS A 43 13.70 1.68 12.92
N GLU A 44 13.55 1.14 11.72
CA GLU A 44 13.81 1.85 10.45
C GLU A 44 12.60 2.69 10.01
N TYR A 45 11.46 2.61 10.71
CA TYR A 45 10.31 3.46 10.41
C TYR A 45 10.64 4.94 10.70
N PRO A 46 10.22 5.85 9.81
CA PRO A 46 10.40 7.28 10.06
C PRO A 46 9.61 7.71 11.29
N ASN A 47 10.16 8.68 12.02
CA ASN A 47 9.48 9.36 13.11
C ASN A 47 9.05 10.74 12.64
N GLY A 48 7.75 11.05 12.69
CA GLY A 48 7.27 12.36 12.24
C GLY A 48 5.76 12.53 12.32
N LYS A 49 5.30 13.78 12.25
CA LYS A 49 3.86 14.14 12.29
C LYS A 49 3.07 13.65 11.07
N ASN A 50 3.77 13.40 9.97
CA ASN A 50 3.19 12.99 8.69
C ASN A 50 3.12 11.47 8.51
N VAL A 51 3.58 10.72 9.51
CA VAL A 51 3.57 9.26 9.50
C VAL A 51 2.17 8.76 9.86
N LYS A 52 1.57 7.97 8.96
CA LYS A 52 0.29 7.31 9.16
C LYS A 52 0.50 5.81 9.34
N GLN A 53 -0.28 5.21 10.25
CA GLN A 53 -0.30 3.77 10.42
C GLN A 53 -1.12 3.11 9.31
N ALA A 54 -0.64 1.97 8.84
CA ALA A 54 -1.31 1.13 7.87
C ALA A 54 -1.13 -0.34 8.25
N ARG A 55 -1.88 -1.22 7.59
CA ARG A 55 -1.70 -2.66 7.69
C ARG A 55 -1.64 -3.26 6.31
N GLY A 56 -0.84 -4.30 6.14
CA GLY A 56 -0.76 -5.03 4.88
C GLY A 56 -0.30 -6.46 5.08
N ILE A 57 -0.34 -7.24 4.00
CA ILE A 57 0.03 -8.65 4.03
C ILE A 57 1.48 -8.85 3.56
N VAL A 58 2.26 -9.56 4.37
CA VAL A 58 3.61 -10.04 4.06
C VAL A 58 3.63 -11.54 4.34
N MET A 59 3.93 -12.37 3.33
CA MET A 59 4.08 -13.82 3.51
C MET A 59 2.90 -14.48 4.25
N GLY A 60 1.66 -14.08 3.94
CA GLY A 60 0.45 -14.61 4.60
C GLY A 60 0.22 -14.12 6.04
N SER A 61 0.98 -13.13 6.51
CA SER A 61 0.76 -12.49 7.81
C SER A 61 0.30 -11.05 7.61
N LEU A 62 -0.69 -10.63 8.40
CA LEU A 62 -1.06 -9.23 8.55
C LEU A 62 -0.02 -8.55 9.42
N VAL A 63 0.56 -7.46 8.93
CA VAL A 63 1.65 -6.75 9.61
C VAL A 63 1.37 -5.26 9.65
N ASP A 64 1.69 -4.63 10.78
CA ASP A 64 1.66 -3.17 10.92
C ASP A 64 2.76 -2.52 10.05
N MET A 65 2.37 -1.54 9.26
CA MET A 65 3.20 -0.78 8.31
C MET A 65 3.01 0.71 8.55
N VAL A 66 3.90 1.51 7.99
CA VAL A 66 3.77 2.97 8.06
C VAL A 66 3.86 3.60 6.68
N LEU A 67 3.12 4.70 6.53
CA LEU A 67 3.11 5.57 5.36
C LEU A 67 3.70 6.90 5.78
N ASP A 68 4.76 7.35 5.13
CA ASP A 68 5.20 8.74 5.21
C ASP A 68 4.53 9.53 4.10
N VAL A 69 3.70 10.49 4.48
CA VAL A 69 2.85 11.26 3.54
C VAL A 69 3.40 12.67 3.43
N GLN A 70 4.13 12.94 2.36
CA GLN A 70 4.68 14.25 2.06
C GLN A 70 3.77 14.98 1.05
N GLU A 71 4.15 16.18 0.62
CA GLU A 71 3.34 16.98 -0.28
C GLU A 71 3.19 16.31 -1.66
N SER A 72 4.31 15.90 -2.25
CA SER A 72 4.37 15.28 -3.58
C SER A 72 4.53 13.76 -3.58
N THR A 73 4.92 13.16 -2.44
CA THR A 73 5.24 11.73 -2.35
C THR A 73 4.51 11.03 -1.21
N VAL A 74 4.27 9.73 -1.41
CA VAL A 74 3.77 8.81 -0.39
C VAL A 74 4.68 7.59 -0.36
N THR A 75 5.40 7.40 0.74
CA THR A 75 6.32 6.26 0.91
C THR A 75 5.74 5.24 1.87
N LEU A 76 5.46 4.04 1.37
CA LEU A 76 5.07 2.89 2.20
C LEU A 76 6.32 2.13 2.67
N TYR A 77 6.52 2.08 3.98
CA TYR A 77 7.56 1.27 4.60
C TYR A 77 6.98 -0.11 4.94
N LYS A 78 7.39 -1.11 4.15
CA LYS A 78 6.93 -2.48 4.24
C LYS A 78 8.05 -3.39 4.77
N PRO A 79 7.77 -4.33 5.68
CA PRO A 79 8.75 -5.34 6.06
C PRO A 79 9.25 -6.14 4.87
N LYS A 80 10.56 -6.40 4.81
CA LYS A 80 11.13 -7.40 3.90
C LYS A 80 10.49 -8.77 4.17
N PRO A 81 10.36 -9.63 3.13
CA PRO A 81 10.03 -11.03 3.34
C PRO A 81 10.94 -11.64 4.40
N LEU A 82 10.40 -12.50 5.27
CA LEU A 82 11.10 -13.13 6.41
C LEU A 82 11.49 -12.19 7.57
N CYS A 83 11.68 -10.89 7.34
CA CYS A 83 11.97 -9.93 8.42
C CYS A 83 10.72 -9.51 9.21
N PHE A 84 9.52 -9.86 8.77
CA PHE A 84 8.28 -9.50 9.47
C PHE A 84 8.14 -10.14 10.87
N LEU A 85 9.00 -11.11 11.22
CA LEU A 85 9.08 -11.67 12.57
C LEU A 85 10.06 -10.88 13.48
N ASN A 86 10.79 -9.91 12.93
CA ASN A 86 11.81 -9.14 13.67
C ASN A 86 11.18 -7.97 14.44
N GLY A 87 10.27 -8.28 15.36
CA GLY A 87 9.63 -7.31 16.24
C GLY A 87 8.51 -6.48 15.59
N PHE A 88 8.14 -6.78 14.33
CA PHE A 88 6.89 -6.26 13.78
C PHE A 88 5.70 -6.99 14.42
N ASN A 89 4.59 -6.27 14.60
CA ASN A 89 3.35 -6.86 15.05
C ASN A 89 2.71 -7.65 13.89
N ALA A 90 2.96 -8.96 13.87
CA ALA A 90 2.53 -9.86 12.80
C ALA A 90 1.48 -10.85 13.31
N THR A 91 0.36 -10.95 12.60
CA THR A 91 -0.69 -11.95 12.84
C THR A 91 -0.80 -12.87 11.64
N LYS A 92 -0.55 -14.16 11.81
CA LYS A 92 -0.70 -15.15 10.74
C LYS A 92 -2.16 -15.21 10.30
N LEU A 93 -2.39 -15.14 9.00
CA LEU A 93 -3.72 -15.29 8.40
C LEU A 93 -3.80 -16.63 7.65
N ASP A 94 -5.00 -17.20 7.60
CA ASP A 94 -5.31 -18.26 6.64
C ASP A 94 -5.62 -17.69 5.25
N SER A 95 -5.88 -18.57 4.28
CA SER A 95 -6.17 -18.20 2.89
C SER A 95 -7.48 -17.42 2.74
N ILE A 96 -8.50 -17.75 3.53
CA ILE A 96 -9.82 -17.11 3.49
C ILE A 96 -9.69 -15.68 4.02
N GLN A 97 -9.02 -15.50 5.15
CA GLN A 97 -8.75 -14.20 5.76
C GLN A 97 -7.88 -13.32 4.84
N THR A 98 -6.85 -13.92 4.23
CA THR A 98 -5.99 -13.23 3.25
C THR A 98 -6.80 -12.71 2.06
N HIS A 99 -7.64 -13.57 1.48
CA HIS A 99 -8.49 -13.19 0.35
C HIS A 99 -9.50 -12.11 0.72
N LYS A 100 -10.13 -12.24 1.89
CA LYS A 100 -11.06 -11.23 2.42
C LYS A 100 -10.37 -9.87 2.58
N PHE A 101 -9.16 -9.84 3.15
CA PHE A 101 -8.38 -8.61 3.29
C PHE A 101 -8.12 -7.93 1.94
N PHE A 102 -7.68 -8.67 0.92
CA PHE A 102 -7.43 -8.12 -0.41
C PHE A 102 -8.71 -7.62 -1.08
N LYS A 103 -9.83 -8.34 -0.93
CA LYS A 103 -11.12 -7.90 -1.47
C LYS A 103 -11.59 -6.58 -0.85
N GLU A 104 -11.38 -6.40 0.45
CA GLU A 104 -11.79 -5.20 1.19
C GLU A 104 -10.84 -4.00 0.97
N ASN A 105 -9.55 -4.25 0.78
CA ASN A 105 -8.52 -3.20 0.82
C ASN A 105 -7.77 -2.99 -0.51
N GLY A 106 -7.91 -3.90 -1.47
CA GLY A 106 -7.17 -3.89 -2.73
C GLY A 106 -5.74 -4.38 -2.60
N THR A 107 -4.92 -4.12 -3.63
CA THR A 107 -3.50 -4.49 -3.66
C THR A 107 -2.69 -3.40 -4.34
N LEU A 108 -1.54 -3.05 -3.75
CA LEU A 108 -0.52 -2.23 -4.39
C LEU A 108 0.51 -3.15 -5.06
N LYS A 109 0.63 -3.06 -6.38
CA LYS A 109 1.63 -3.79 -7.17
C LYS A 109 2.61 -2.79 -7.77
N LYS A 110 3.90 -3.10 -7.70
CA LYS A 110 4.91 -2.41 -8.50
C LYS A 110 4.71 -2.88 -9.94
N MET A 111 4.44 -1.95 -10.86
CA MET A 111 4.48 -2.22 -12.29
C MET A 111 5.92 -2.31 -12.78
#